data_AF-A0A2N1QEL9-F1
#
_entry.id   AF-A0A2N1QEL9-F1
#
_cell.length_a   1.000
_cell.length_b   1.000
_cell.length_c   1.000
_cell.angle_alpha   90.00
_cell.angle_beta   90.00
_cell.angle_gamma   90.00
#
_symmetry.space_group_name_H-M   'P 1'
#
loop_
_entity.id
_entity.type
_entity.pdbx_description
1 polymer ?
#
loop_
_entity_poly.entity_id
_entity_poly.type
_entity_poly.pdbx_seq_one_letter_code
_entity_poly.pdbx_strand_id
1 'polypeptide(L)'
;MRRYRRQLFVFDTFFVLFLMTLVILYGHLIGFYTAHTLFIVFIFVIIITSSIYAHDVIRQLLHRRVKGLQIIVSNHDEELILPKTIKVNEIRKKNHQLVYRYQGYNIPISFIERVDQEKAYLYPFFTYKGSTDDSFEILENYRYQYFLIKDEHHHKYIISSSQVLSIV
;
A
#
# COMPACT_ATOMS: atom_id res chain seq x y z
N MET A 1 -11.85 -0.56 -9.02
CA MET A 1 -10.38 -0.71 -8.83
C MET A 1 -9.62 -1.67 -9.77
N ARG A 2 -10.27 -2.49 -10.62
CA ARG A 2 -9.55 -3.44 -11.49
C ARG A 2 -8.51 -2.80 -12.43
N ARG A 3 -8.79 -1.62 -13.01
CA ARG A 3 -7.82 -0.90 -13.86
C ARG A 3 -6.57 -0.44 -13.09
N TYR A 4 -6.72 0.04 -11.86
CA TYR A 4 -5.59 0.59 -11.08
C TYR A 4 -4.77 -0.52 -10.39
N ARG A 5 -5.43 -1.57 -9.85
CA ARG A 5 -4.72 -2.80 -9.42
C ARG A 5 -3.98 -3.44 -10.60
N ARG A 6 -4.57 -3.44 -11.80
CA ARG A 6 -3.90 -3.90 -13.02
C ARG A 6 -2.73 -2.98 -13.39
N GLN A 7 -2.83 -1.65 -13.24
CA GLN A 7 -1.70 -0.74 -13.45
C GLN A 7 -0.55 -0.98 -12.46
N LEU A 8 -0.83 -1.18 -11.18
CA LEU A 8 0.20 -1.46 -10.17
C LEU A 8 0.85 -2.83 -10.42
N PHE A 9 0.04 -3.85 -10.72
CA PHE A 9 0.52 -5.18 -11.08
C PHE A 9 1.36 -5.14 -12.37
N VAL A 10 0.94 -4.39 -13.38
CA VAL A 10 1.69 -4.19 -14.63
C VAL A 10 3.00 -3.45 -14.33
N PHE A 11 2.99 -2.44 -13.49
CA PHE A 11 4.20 -1.69 -13.12
C PHE A 11 5.20 -2.55 -12.33
N ASP A 12 4.71 -3.31 -11.34
CA ASP A 12 5.55 -4.24 -10.57
C ASP A 12 6.09 -5.37 -11.47
N THR A 13 5.28 -5.91 -12.36
CA THR A 13 5.71 -6.93 -13.35
C THR A 13 6.77 -6.36 -14.30
N PHE A 14 6.56 -5.13 -14.79
CA PHE A 14 7.52 -4.45 -15.65
C PHE A 14 8.83 -4.18 -14.92
N PHE A 15 8.78 -3.77 -13.65
CA PHE A 15 9.95 -3.56 -12.82
C PHE A 15 10.75 -4.85 -12.60
N VAL A 16 10.06 -5.97 -12.33
CA VAL A 16 10.69 -7.30 -12.20
C VAL A 16 11.34 -7.72 -13.52
N LEU A 17 10.66 -7.56 -14.66
CA LEU A 17 11.21 -7.85 -15.98
C LEU A 17 12.43 -6.99 -16.31
N PHE A 18 12.38 -5.70 -15.95
CA PHE A 18 13.50 -4.78 -16.09
C PHE A 18 14.72 -5.23 -15.29
N LEU A 19 14.53 -5.61 -14.02
CA LEU A 19 15.60 -6.14 -13.17
C LEU A 19 16.19 -7.45 -13.72
N MET A 20 15.34 -8.38 -14.17
CA MET A 20 15.78 -9.62 -14.83
C MET A 20 16.65 -9.34 -16.05
N THR A 21 16.22 -8.40 -16.90
CA THR A 21 16.97 -8.00 -18.10
C THR A 21 18.33 -7.39 -17.73
N LEU A 22 18.37 -6.56 -16.68
CA LEU A 22 19.62 -5.99 -16.15
C LEU A 22 20.58 -7.06 -15.65
N VAL A 23 20.09 -8.08 -14.93
CA VAL A 23 20.92 -9.19 -14.44
C VAL A 23 21.51 -10.00 -15.60
N ILE A 24 20.72 -10.29 -16.62
CA ILE A 24 21.19 -11.00 -17.82
C ILE A 24 22.26 -10.16 -18.55
N LEU A 25 22.00 -8.87 -18.76
CA LEU A 25 22.94 -7.96 -19.39
C LEU A 25 24.26 -7.86 -18.61
N TYR A 26 24.17 -7.81 -17.29
CA TYR A 26 25.34 -7.78 -16.41
C TYR A 26 26.19 -9.06 -16.53
N GLY A 27 25.55 -10.23 -16.52
CA GLY A 27 26.23 -11.50 -16.74
C GLY A 27 26.95 -11.55 -18.09
N HIS A 28 26.33 -10.98 -19.13
CA HIS A 28 26.96 -10.86 -20.45
C HIS A 28 28.16 -9.91 -20.42
N LEU A 29 28.02 -8.72 -19.85
CA LEU A 29 29.08 -7.70 -19.83
C LEU A 29 30.35 -8.15 -19.09
N ILE A 30 30.22 -8.89 -17.99
CA ILE A 30 31.39 -9.40 -17.26
C ILE A 30 32.15 -10.47 -18.07
N GLY A 31 31.44 -11.29 -18.85
CA GLY A 31 32.06 -12.30 -19.71
C GLY A 31 32.92 -11.71 -20.83
N PHE A 32 32.54 -10.54 -21.36
CA PHE A 32 33.28 -9.87 -22.45
C PHE A 32 34.33 -8.87 -21.96
N TYR A 33 34.13 -8.23 -20.81
CA TYR A 33 34.95 -7.10 -20.35
C TYR A 33 35.59 -7.38 -18.98
N THR A 34 36.42 -8.42 -18.91
CA THR A 34 37.10 -8.87 -17.68
C THR A 34 38.07 -7.84 -17.10
N ALA A 35 38.69 -7.00 -17.94
CA ALA A 35 39.59 -5.93 -17.49
C ALA A 35 38.85 -4.78 -16.78
N HIS A 36 37.52 -4.68 -16.92
CA HIS A 36 36.71 -3.57 -16.38
C HIS A 36 35.65 -4.04 -15.39
N THR A 37 35.77 -5.26 -14.86
CA THR A 37 34.75 -5.87 -13.98
C THR A 37 34.37 -4.98 -12.79
N LEU A 38 35.35 -4.36 -12.11
CA LEU A 38 35.07 -3.48 -10.96
C LEU A 38 34.23 -2.26 -11.35
N PHE A 39 34.51 -1.65 -12.50
CA PHE A 39 33.75 -0.50 -13.00
C PHE A 39 32.32 -0.89 -13.39
N ILE A 40 32.15 -2.05 -14.02
CA ILE A 40 30.84 -2.61 -14.39
C ILE A 40 30.01 -2.91 -13.13
N VAL A 41 30.61 -3.50 -12.10
CA VAL A 41 29.97 -3.74 -10.79
C VAL A 41 29.49 -2.43 -10.17
N PHE A 42 30.35 -1.40 -10.15
CA PHE A 42 30.02 -0.11 -9.55
C PHE A 42 28.84 0.57 -10.23
N ILE A 43 28.83 0.62 -11.57
CA ILE A 43 27.69 1.15 -12.35
C ILE A 43 26.42 0.37 -12.06
N PHE A 44 26.52 -0.96 -11.99
CA PHE A 44 25.37 -1.82 -11.76
C PHE A 44 24.73 -1.57 -10.39
N VAL A 45 25.55 -1.42 -9.35
CA VAL A 45 25.08 -1.05 -8.00
C VAL A 45 24.32 0.28 -8.05
N ILE A 46 24.89 1.32 -8.69
CA ILE A 46 24.23 2.63 -8.82
C ILE A 46 22.86 2.50 -9.51
N ILE A 47 22.79 1.77 -10.63
CA ILE A 47 21.56 1.59 -11.40
C ILE A 47 20.50 0.88 -10.56
N ILE A 48 20.86 -0.19 -9.86
CA ILE A 48 19.92 -0.94 -9.00
C ILE A 48 19.42 -0.06 -7.86
N THR A 49 20.32 0.59 -7.12
CA THR A 49 19.91 1.44 -5.99
C THR A 49 19.02 2.60 -6.44
N SER A 50 19.34 3.21 -7.57
CA SER A 50 18.55 4.31 -8.14
C SER A 50 17.17 3.82 -8.60
N SER A 51 17.11 2.63 -9.19
CA SER A 51 15.87 2.03 -9.69
C SER A 51 14.93 1.63 -8.54
N ILE A 52 15.47 1.07 -7.46
CA ILE A 52 14.70 0.77 -6.23
C ILE A 52 14.14 2.06 -5.64
N TYR A 53 14.98 3.10 -5.51
CA TYR A 53 14.52 4.40 -5.00
C TYR A 53 13.43 5.03 -5.88
N ALA A 54 13.61 5.01 -7.20
CA ALA A 54 12.62 5.53 -8.14
C ALA A 54 11.29 4.76 -8.07
N HIS A 55 11.34 3.43 -7.93
CA HIS A 55 10.16 2.59 -7.73
C HIS A 55 9.40 2.96 -6.45
N ASP A 56 10.12 3.16 -5.33
CA ASP A 56 9.53 3.59 -4.06
C ASP A 56 8.89 4.98 -4.15
N VAL A 57 9.55 5.94 -4.80
CA VAL A 57 9.01 7.31 -5.00
C VAL A 57 7.75 7.26 -5.87
N ILE A 58 7.74 6.51 -6.96
CA ILE A 58 6.57 6.38 -7.84
C ILE A 58 5.41 5.75 -7.08
N ARG A 59 5.66 4.71 -6.28
CA ARG A 59 4.64 4.13 -5.39
C ARG A 59 4.09 5.17 -4.40
N GLN A 60 4.94 5.97 -3.77
CA GLN A 60 4.47 7.03 -2.87
C GLN A 60 3.68 8.13 -3.60
N LEU A 61 4.05 8.50 -4.82
CA LEU A 61 3.32 9.48 -5.62
C LEU A 61 1.93 8.96 -6.02
N LEU A 62 1.84 7.71 -6.45
CA LEU A 62 0.57 7.03 -6.68
C LEU A 62 -0.28 6.99 -5.39
N HIS A 63 0.37 6.92 -4.21
CA HIS A 63 -0.32 6.86 -2.92
C HIS A 63 -0.99 8.19 -2.58
N ARG A 64 -0.24 9.28 -2.74
CA ARG A 64 -0.73 10.64 -2.48
C ARG A 64 -1.86 11.03 -3.42
N ARG A 65 -1.85 10.56 -4.66
CA ARG A 65 -2.91 10.85 -5.65
C ARG A 65 -4.27 10.27 -5.29
N VAL A 66 -4.34 9.25 -4.43
CA VAL A 66 -5.60 8.58 -4.09
C VAL A 66 -6.32 9.24 -2.90
N LYS A 67 -5.60 10.02 -2.09
CA LYS A 67 -6.18 10.73 -0.94
C LYS A 67 -7.07 11.88 -1.41
N GLY A 68 -8.27 11.98 -0.85
CA GLY A 68 -9.28 12.98 -1.22
C GLY A 68 -10.12 12.63 -2.45
N LEU A 69 -9.86 11.50 -3.11
CA LEU A 69 -10.71 11.03 -4.20
C LEU A 69 -12.01 10.43 -3.67
N GLN A 70 -13.09 10.63 -4.41
CA GLN A 70 -14.37 9.98 -4.14
C GLN A 70 -14.38 8.56 -4.71
N ILE A 71 -14.98 7.63 -4.00
CA ILE A 71 -15.10 6.23 -4.41
C ILE A 71 -16.50 5.70 -4.19
N ILE A 72 -16.88 4.77 -5.05
CA ILE A 72 -18.11 3.99 -4.94
C ILE A 72 -17.73 2.60 -4.44
N VAL A 73 -18.41 2.13 -3.40
CA VAL A 73 -18.08 0.87 -2.71
C VAL A 73 -19.12 -0.19 -3.07
N SER A 74 -18.67 -1.37 -3.53
CA SER A 74 -19.51 -2.56 -3.70
C SER A 74 -19.60 -3.34 -2.40
N ASN A 75 -20.74 -4.00 -2.21
CA ASN A 75 -20.84 -5.05 -1.21
C ASN A 75 -19.94 -6.24 -1.60
N HIS A 76 -19.13 -6.68 -0.65
CA HIS A 76 -18.26 -7.82 -0.78
C HIS A 76 -18.10 -8.44 0.61
N ASP A 77 -18.47 -9.71 0.74
CA ASP A 77 -18.40 -10.51 1.98
C ASP A 77 -16.97 -10.90 2.37
N GLU A 78 -15.94 -10.24 1.81
CA GLU A 78 -14.56 -10.48 2.23
C GLU A 78 -14.37 -9.96 3.65
N GLU A 79 -14.18 -10.90 4.58
CA GLU A 79 -13.90 -10.58 5.96
C GLU A 79 -12.50 -9.98 6.09
N LEU A 80 -12.44 -8.76 6.63
CA LEU A 80 -11.18 -8.11 6.93
C LEU A 80 -10.53 -8.82 8.13
N ILE A 81 -9.36 -9.43 7.93
CA ILE A 81 -8.67 -10.25 8.95
C ILE A 81 -8.07 -9.39 10.10
N LEU A 82 -8.25 -8.07 10.09
CA LEU A 82 -7.70 -7.19 11.13
C LEU A 82 -8.54 -7.28 12.41
N PRO A 83 -7.91 -7.30 13.60
CA PRO A 83 -8.64 -7.28 14.87
C PRO A 83 -9.32 -5.93 15.08
N LYS A 84 -10.58 -5.93 15.54
CA LYS A 84 -11.32 -4.69 15.86
C LYS A 84 -10.71 -3.91 17.04
N THR A 85 -10.12 -4.62 17.99
CA THR A 85 -9.53 -4.06 19.21
C THR A 85 -8.19 -4.71 19.51
N ILE A 86 -7.24 -3.90 19.96
CA ILE A 86 -5.85 -4.32 20.15
C ILE A 86 -5.39 -3.91 21.54
N LYS A 87 -4.76 -4.80 22.30
CA LYS A 87 -4.17 -4.43 23.61
C LYS A 87 -2.96 -3.51 23.40
N VAL A 88 -2.93 -2.37 24.08
CA VAL A 88 -1.87 -1.35 23.92
C VAL A 88 -0.50 -1.91 24.26
N ASN A 89 -0.41 -2.79 25.25
CA ASN A 89 0.84 -3.42 25.68
C ASN A 89 1.46 -4.33 24.59
N GLU A 90 0.66 -4.80 23.63
CA GLU A 90 1.11 -5.64 22.52
C GLU A 90 1.49 -4.81 21.28
N ILE A 91 1.25 -3.50 21.31
CA ILE A 91 1.49 -2.58 20.20
C ILE A 91 2.88 -1.96 20.30
N ARG A 92 3.62 -1.95 19.18
CA ARG A 92 4.90 -1.23 19.06
C ARG A 92 4.88 -0.21 17.92
N LYS A 93 5.25 1.05 18.21
CA LYS A 93 5.32 2.12 17.20
C LYS A 93 6.59 2.00 16.34
N LYS A 94 6.45 2.13 15.01
CA LYS A 94 7.57 2.22 14.06
C LYS A 94 7.64 3.63 13.45
N ASN A 95 8.56 4.45 13.95
CA ASN A 95 8.62 5.89 13.64
C ASN A 95 8.72 6.21 12.14
N HIS A 96 9.55 5.50 11.38
CA HIS A 96 9.77 5.76 9.95
C HIS A 96 8.54 5.51 9.06
N GLN A 97 7.52 4.81 9.54
CA GLN A 97 6.37 4.39 8.73
C GLN A 97 5.02 4.80 9.33
N LEU A 98 5.00 5.56 10.44
CA LEU A 98 3.78 5.99 11.13
C LEU A 98 2.76 4.84 11.31
N VAL A 99 3.26 3.66 11.68
CA VAL A 99 2.46 2.44 11.85
C VAL A 99 2.75 1.80 13.21
N TYR A 100 1.75 1.07 13.70
CA TYR A 100 1.79 0.19 14.83
C TYR A 100 2.00 -1.26 14.39
N ARG A 101 2.83 -2.01 15.10
CA ARG A 101 3.01 -3.44 14.90
C ARG A 101 2.18 -4.23 15.92
N TYR A 102 1.38 -5.16 15.44
CA TYR A 102 0.59 -6.08 16.26
C TYR A 102 0.54 -7.46 15.60
N GLN A 103 0.96 -8.52 16.30
CA GLN A 103 0.92 -9.91 15.81
C GLN A 103 1.38 -10.10 14.34
N GLY A 104 2.43 -9.38 13.92
CA GLY A 104 2.97 -9.41 12.55
C GLY A 104 2.31 -8.44 11.55
N TYR A 105 1.14 -7.89 11.88
CA TYR A 105 0.47 -6.85 11.09
C TYR A 105 1.09 -5.47 11.35
N ASN A 106 1.16 -4.65 10.29
CA ASN A 106 1.50 -3.23 10.40
C ASN A 106 0.21 -2.42 10.19
N ILE A 107 -0.25 -1.73 11.21
CA ILE A 107 -1.53 -1.01 11.24
C ILE A 107 -1.23 0.50 11.23
N PRO A 108 -1.76 1.27 10.28
CA PRO A 108 -1.60 2.73 10.26
C PRO A 108 -2.07 3.37 11.56
N ILE A 109 -1.38 4.43 12.00
CA ILE A 109 -1.89 5.26 13.11
C ILE A 109 -3.27 5.84 12.79
N SER A 110 -3.51 6.21 11.53
CA SER A 110 -4.78 6.77 11.05
C SER A 110 -5.99 5.84 11.17
N PHE A 111 -5.77 4.53 11.29
CA PHE A 111 -6.85 3.54 11.39
C PHE A 111 -7.36 3.36 12.82
N ILE A 112 -6.63 3.91 13.79
CA ILE A 112 -7.01 3.89 15.21
C ILE A 112 -7.94 5.07 15.48
N GLU A 113 -9.14 4.75 15.92
CA GLU A 113 -10.16 5.72 16.30
C GLU A 113 -9.86 6.32 17.68
N ARG A 114 -9.62 5.45 18.67
CA ARG A 114 -9.26 5.87 20.04
C ARG A 114 -8.28 4.91 20.69
N VAL A 115 -7.53 5.42 21.64
CA VAL A 115 -6.69 4.63 22.54
C VAL A 115 -7.13 4.90 23.97
N ASP A 116 -7.61 3.86 24.64
CA ASP A 116 -7.83 3.86 26.09
C ASP A 116 -6.59 3.30 26.80
N GLN A 117 -6.60 3.36 28.13
CA GLN A 117 -5.50 2.92 29.00
C GLN A 117 -4.97 1.51 28.65
N GLU A 118 -5.81 0.59 28.18
CA GLU A 118 -5.41 -0.78 27.87
C GLU A 118 -5.64 -1.21 26.42
N LYS A 119 -6.47 -0.48 25.64
CA LYS A 119 -6.92 -0.93 24.32
C LYS A 119 -6.91 0.19 23.29
N ALA A 120 -6.39 -0.11 22.10
CA ALA A 120 -6.58 0.69 20.90
C ALA A 120 -7.76 0.12 20.10
N TYR A 121 -8.68 1.00 19.70
CA TYR A 121 -9.87 0.67 18.93
C TYR A 121 -9.67 1.12 17.49
N LEU A 122 -9.92 0.22 16.54
CA LEU A 122 -9.94 0.57 15.12
C LEU A 122 -11.32 1.10 14.73
N TYR A 123 -11.36 1.95 13.70
CA TYR A 123 -12.62 2.34 13.06
C TYR A 123 -13.41 1.09 12.61
N PRO A 124 -14.75 1.16 12.62
CA PRO A 124 -15.58 0.03 12.21
C PRO A 124 -15.30 -0.37 10.77
N PHE A 125 -15.31 -1.68 10.51
CA PHE A 125 -15.32 -2.18 9.14
C PHE A 125 -16.63 -1.78 8.47
N PHE A 126 -16.53 -1.30 7.25
CA PHE A 126 -17.69 -0.93 6.47
C PHE A 126 -18.52 -2.19 6.18
N THR A 127 -19.74 -2.21 6.72
CA THR A 127 -20.76 -3.21 6.39
C THR A 127 -21.92 -2.48 5.73
N TYR A 128 -22.03 -2.60 4.41
CA TYR A 128 -23.02 -1.85 3.65
C TYR A 128 -24.40 -2.52 3.72
N LYS A 129 -25.44 -1.73 4.00
CA LYS A 129 -26.87 -2.14 3.94
C LYS A 129 -27.71 -1.25 3.01
N GLY A 130 -27.10 -0.39 2.19
CA GLY A 130 -27.76 0.64 1.36
C GLY A 130 -27.64 0.41 -0.16
N SER A 131 -28.17 1.34 -0.97
CA SER A 131 -28.21 1.29 -2.44
C SER A 131 -27.05 2.03 -3.11
N THR A 132 -26.53 1.43 -4.17
CA THR A 132 -25.44 1.75 -5.14
C THR A 132 -24.87 3.18 -5.37
N ASP A 133 -25.41 4.26 -4.80
CA ASP A 133 -25.06 5.65 -5.16
C ASP A 133 -24.29 6.43 -4.08
N ASP A 134 -24.04 5.88 -2.90
CA ASP A 134 -23.29 6.59 -1.86
C ASP A 134 -21.81 6.75 -2.25
N SER A 135 -21.35 8.01 -2.30
CA SER A 135 -19.95 8.35 -2.55
C SER A 135 -19.18 8.50 -1.24
N PHE A 136 -17.97 7.93 -1.17
CA PHE A 136 -17.11 8.00 0.01
C PHE A 136 -15.79 8.67 -0.33
N GLU A 137 -15.27 9.51 0.55
CA GLU A 137 -13.96 10.14 0.38
C GLU A 137 -12.85 9.26 0.98
N ILE A 138 -11.75 9.02 0.25
CA ILE A 138 -10.59 8.33 0.80
C ILE A 138 -9.77 9.28 1.67
N LEU A 139 -9.72 8.99 2.97
CA LEU A 139 -8.90 9.74 3.93
C LEU A 139 -7.47 9.21 4.01
N GLU A 140 -7.31 7.89 4.00
CA GLU A 140 -6.00 7.25 4.06
C GLU A 140 -6.04 5.91 3.33
N ASN A 141 -4.90 5.51 2.80
CA ASN A 141 -4.68 4.21 2.18
C ASN A 141 -3.57 3.52 2.97
N TYR A 142 -3.70 2.22 3.24
CA TYR A 142 -2.56 1.42 3.69
C TYR A 142 -2.23 0.30 2.73
N ARG A 143 -1.01 0.38 2.18
CA ARG A 143 -0.44 -0.60 1.24
C ARG A 143 -1.38 -0.98 0.09
N TYR A 144 -2.34 -0.11 -0.25
CA TYR A 144 -3.38 -0.35 -1.26
C TYR A 144 -4.23 -1.60 -1.03
N GLN A 145 -4.19 -2.13 0.18
CA GLN A 145 -5.00 -3.27 0.60
C GLN A 145 -6.22 -2.79 1.35
N TYR A 146 -6.07 -1.70 2.12
CA TYR A 146 -7.10 -1.16 2.99
C TYR A 146 -7.22 0.35 2.82
N PHE A 147 -8.43 0.87 2.90
CA PHE A 147 -8.71 2.30 2.88
C PHE A 147 -9.47 2.71 4.13
N LEU A 148 -9.09 3.86 4.69
CA LEU A 148 -9.92 4.61 5.60
C LEU A 148 -10.75 5.57 4.75
N ILE A 149 -12.06 5.41 4.80
CA ILE A 149 -13.01 6.20 4.02
C ILE A 149 -13.89 7.03 4.94
N LYS A 150 -14.49 8.08 4.39
CA LYS A 150 -15.42 8.99 5.06
C LYS A 150 -16.70 9.10 4.26
N ASP A 151 -17.85 8.96 4.91
CA ASP A 151 -19.16 9.22 4.29
C ASP A 151 -19.52 10.72 4.31
N GLU A 152 -20.63 11.08 3.66
CA GLU A 152 -21.15 12.46 3.67
C GLU A 152 -21.44 12.97 5.09
N HIS A 153 -21.87 12.07 5.98
CA HIS A 153 -22.15 12.34 7.40
C HIS A 153 -20.90 12.37 8.29
N HIS A 154 -19.71 12.32 7.69
CA HIS A 154 -18.41 12.34 8.36
C HIS A 154 -18.06 11.12 9.22
N HIS A 155 -18.82 10.03 9.13
CA HIS A 155 -18.45 8.76 9.72
C HIS A 155 -17.32 8.13 8.93
N LYS A 156 -16.39 7.52 9.67
CA LYS A 156 -15.19 6.90 9.12
C LYS A 156 -15.27 5.40 9.20
N TYR A 157 -14.90 4.73 8.12
CA TYR A 157 -14.94 3.28 8.02
C TYR A 157 -13.66 2.73 7.40
N ILE A 158 -13.35 1.48 7.74
CA ILE A 158 -12.28 0.73 7.09
C ILE A 158 -12.90 -0.18 6.02
N ILE A 159 -12.40 -0.09 4.80
CA ILE A 159 -12.77 -0.99 3.70
C ILE A 159 -11.54 -1.73 3.17
N SER A 160 -11.78 -2.91 2.60
CA SER A 160 -10.82 -3.57 1.73
C SER A 160 -10.81 -2.93 0.36
N SER A 161 -9.64 -2.91 -0.27
CA SER A 161 -9.47 -2.50 -1.67
C SER A 161 -10.24 -3.35 -2.68
N SER A 162 -10.63 -4.58 -2.33
CA SER A 162 -11.53 -5.40 -3.14
C SER A 162 -12.95 -4.82 -3.20
N GLN A 163 -13.37 -4.12 -2.16
CA GLN A 163 -14.72 -3.55 -2.03
C GLN A 163 -14.90 -2.26 -2.86
N VAL A 164 -13.86 -1.70 -3.50
CA VAL A 164 -14.00 -0.45 -4.26
C VAL A 164 -14.29 -0.69 -5.74
N LEU A 165 -15.51 -0.33 -6.16
CA LEU A 165 -16.00 -0.43 -7.54
C LEU A 165 -15.24 0.53 -8.46
N SER A 166 -15.35 1.82 -8.18
CA SER A 166 -14.81 2.91 -8.98
C SER A 166 -14.21 3.99 -8.09
N ILE A 167 -13.27 4.72 -8.68
CA ILE A 167 -12.73 5.97 -8.16
C ILE A 167 -13.22 7.04 -9.13
N VAL A 168 -13.88 8.07 -8.61
CA VAL A 168 -14.44 9.20 -9.35
C VAL A 168 -13.40 10.32 -9.39
#